data_AF-U2D919-F1
#
_entry.id   AF-U2D919-F1
#
_cell.length_a   1.000
_cell.length_b   1.000
_cell.length_c   1.000
_cell.angle_alpha   90.00
_cell.angle_beta   90.00
_cell.angle_gamma   90.00
#
_symmetry.space_group_name_H-M   'P 1'
#
loop_
_entity.id
_entity.type
_entity.pdbx_description
1 polymer ?
#
loop_
_entity_poly.entity_id
_entity_poly.type
_entity_poly.pdbx_seq_one_letter_code
_entity_poly.pdbx_strand_id
1 'polypeptide(L)'
;MENRRLYPAQVYNTEDKELINTIVSIDGIYDLLYRGQKMLVISNQYDQQGNNLEIFYGQLEKGDIKCIFNISEEESNRELNSVMTLSEAARKWGLSDGSTIRKAIERGKFEKYEIKQAGDVWITTYSAMERVFGDIKNEKDAFVIYDDFLYYIYRHYNSDASFDYLKGKYLEKKIKENEEAYQYIKEVFTKALSAIRDNHNVIFKKKRNNKVMMVMCTEKELFHYVEYLPFRRMMSSKRCQQLLEDLRDV
;
A
#
# COMPACT_ATOMS: atom_id res chain seq x y z
N MET A 1 -28.73 17.56 -6.16
CA MET A 1 -27.90 16.44 -6.64
C MET A 1 -26.98 16.03 -5.51
N GLU A 2 -26.94 14.74 -5.18
CA GLU A 2 -26.03 14.22 -4.14
C GLU A 2 -24.57 14.41 -4.57
N ASN A 3 -23.75 15.03 -3.72
CA ASN A 3 -22.31 15.04 -3.94
C ASN A 3 -21.78 13.61 -3.84
N ARG A 4 -21.29 13.05 -4.94
CA ARG A 4 -20.65 11.73 -4.98
C ARG A 4 -19.14 11.89 -5.07
N ARG A 5 -18.40 10.96 -4.48
CA ARG A 5 -16.94 10.93 -4.54
C ARG A 5 -16.49 9.86 -5.53
N LEU A 6 -15.63 10.25 -6.46
CA LEU A 6 -14.96 9.35 -7.40
C LEU A 6 -13.52 9.12 -6.91
N TYR A 7 -13.19 7.91 -6.47
CA TYR A 7 -11.85 7.60 -5.95
C TYR A 7 -11.48 6.11 -5.91
N PRO A 8 -10.29 5.67 -6.37
CA PRO A 8 -9.37 6.43 -7.21
C PRO A 8 -9.98 6.67 -8.60
N ALA A 9 -9.66 7.80 -9.22
CA ALA A 9 -10.17 8.16 -10.53
C ALA A 9 -9.06 8.05 -11.58
N GLN A 10 -9.33 7.28 -12.63
CA GLN A 10 -8.53 7.28 -13.85
C GLN A 10 -9.17 8.26 -14.83
N VAL A 11 -8.38 9.21 -15.32
CA VAL A 11 -8.85 10.28 -16.20
C VAL A 11 -8.20 10.15 -17.57
N TYR A 12 -8.99 10.29 -18.62
CA TYR A 12 -8.57 10.19 -20.01
C TYR A 12 -9.10 11.38 -20.81
N ASN A 13 -8.40 11.72 -21.89
CA ASN A 13 -8.97 12.57 -22.94
C ASN A 13 -10.10 11.80 -23.65
N THR A 14 -11.21 12.45 -23.97
CA THR A 14 -12.32 11.84 -24.72
C THR A 14 -11.94 11.37 -26.12
N GLU A 15 -10.86 11.90 -26.69
CA GLU A 15 -10.30 11.46 -27.98
C GLU A 15 -9.54 10.13 -27.86
N ASP A 16 -9.10 9.76 -26.65
CA ASP A 16 -8.43 8.50 -26.37
C ASP A 16 -9.44 7.37 -26.22
N LYS A 17 -9.98 6.93 -27.36
CA LYS A 17 -10.96 5.85 -27.45
C LYS A 17 -10.42 4.50 -26.97
N GLU A 18 -9.11 4.35 -26.91
CA GLU A 18 -8.44 3.11 -26.52
C GLU A 18 -8.02 3.11 -25.03
N LEU A 19 -8.24 4.22 -24.31
CA LEU A 19 -7.93 4.38 -22.88
C LEU A 19 -6.45 4.09 -22.56
N ILE A 20 -5.55 4.51 -23.45
CA ILE A 20 -4.12 4.19 -23.34
C ILE A 20 -3.39 5.23 -22.47
N ASN A 21 -3.71 6.51 -22.65
CA ASN A 21 -2.98 7.63 -22.08
C ASN A 21 -3.76 8.22 -20.90
N THR A 22 -3.59 7.61 -19.73
CA THR A 22 -4.14 8.18 -18.50
C THR A 22 -3.45 9.49 -18.15
N ILE A 23 -4.23 10.50 -17.84
CA ILE A 23 -3.76 11.80 -17.35
C ILE A 23 -3.52 11.68 -15.85
N VAL A 24 -2.25 11.74 -15.47
CA VAL A 24 -1.80 11.52 -14.09
C VAL A 24 -1.48 12.81 -13.34
N SER A 25 -1.24 13.91 -14.05
CA SER A 25 -0.94 15.21 -13.45
C SER A 25 -2.22 16.02 -13.23
N ILE A 26 -2.29 16.71 -12.09
CA ILE A 26 -3.41 17.61 -11.80
C ILE A 26 -3.48 18.76 -12.82
N ASP A 27 -2.33 19.25 -13.27
CA ASP A 27 -2.23 20.28 -14.30
C ASP A 27 -2.81 19.81 -15.64
N GLY A 28 -2.55 18.55 -16.04
CA GLY A 28 -3.13 17.98 -17.25
C GLY A 28 -4.66 17.85 -17.19
N ILE A 29 -5.20 17.56 -16.00
CA ILE A 29 -6.66 17.55 -15.78
C ILE A 29 -7.22 18.98 -15.87
N TYR A 30 -6.54 19.95 -15.27
CA TYR A 30 -6.95 21.35 -15.37
C TYR A 30 -6.93 21.85 -16.81
N ASP A 31 -5.89 21.54 -17.58
CA ASP A 31 -5.77 21.95 -18.98
C ASP A 31 -6.95 21.47 -19.83
N LEU A 32 -7.41 20.23 -19.65
CA LEU A 32 -8.61 19.73 -20.32
C LEU A 32 -9.85 20.55 -19.94
N LEU A 33 -10.07 20.74 -18.63
CA LEU A 33 -11.27 21.39 -18.11
C LEU A 33 -11.34 22.88 -18.47
N TYR A 34 -10.20 23.58 -18.49
CA TYR A 34 -10.14 24.99 -18.86
C TYR A 34 -10.24 25.23 -20.36
N ARG A 35 -9.89 24.23 -21.19
CA ARG A 35 -10.16 24.25 -22.64
C ARG A 35 -11.61 23.93 -22.99
N GLY A 36 -12.47 23.69 -21.99
CA GLY A 36 -13.87 23.32 -22.18
C GLY A 36 -14.05 21.90 -22.71
N GLN A 37 -13.00 21.07 -22.65
CA GLN A 37 -13.08 19.68 -23.08
C GLN A 37 -13.70 18.83 -21.98
N LYS A 38 -14.46 17.83 -22.39
CA LYS A 38 -14.94 16.77 -21.49
C LYS A 38 -13.79 15.82 -21.21
N MET A 39 -13.78 15.26 -20.01
CA MET A 39 -12.84 14.19 -19.64
C MET A 39 -13.60 12.90 -19.43
N LEU A 40 -13.05 11.79 -19.88
CA LEU A 40 -13.59 10.47 -19.58
C LEU A 40 -13.01 10.01 -18.25
N VAL A 41 -13.89 9.64 -17.31
CA VAL A 41 -13.49 9.22 -15.96
C VAL A 41 -14.00 7.81 -15.69
N ILE A 42 -13.09 7.00 -15.15
CA ILE A 42 -13.36 5.65 -14.67
C ILE A 42 -12.99 5.60 -13.19
N SER A 43 -13.94 5.29 -12.33
CA SER A 43 -13.71 5.35 -10.89
C SER A 43 -14.73 4.57 -10.07
N ASN A 44 -14.32 4.09 -8.90
CA ASN A 44 -15.28 3.69 -7.86
C ASN A 44 -16.06 4.93 -7.38
N GLN A 45 -17.36 4.79 -7.21
CA GLN A 45 -18.23 5.86 -6.72
C GLN A 45 -18.60 5.61 -5.26
N TYR A 46 -18.60 6.67 -4.45
CA TYR A 46 -19.02 6.63 -3.06
C TYR A 46 -20.03 7.73 -2.77
N ASP A 47 -20.96 7.45 -1.86
CA ASP A 47 -21.83 8.46 -1.28
C ASP A 47 -21.09 9.35 -0.27
N GLN A 48 -21.82 10.27 0.37
CA GLN A 48 -21.26 11.17 1.38
C GLN A 48 -20.88 10.45 2.69
N GLN A 49 -21.46 9.29 2.97
CA GLN A 49 -21.13 8.48 4.15
C GLN A 49 -19.94 7.53 3.87
N GLY A 50 -19.47 7.44 2.63
CA GLY A 50 -18.35 6.59 2.22
C GLY A 50 -18.75 5.16 1.86
N ASN A 51 -20.05 4.87 1.69
CA ASN A 51 -20.47 3.58 1.18
C ASN A 51 -20.16 3.47 -0.32
N ASN A 52 -19.73 2.29 -0.74
CA ASN A 52 -19.44 2.03 -2.15
C ASN A 52 -20.74 1.90 -2.93
N LEU A 53 -20.81 2.57 -4.08
CA LEU A 53 -21.90 2.52 -5.04
C LEU A 53 -21.45 1.74 -6.28
N GLU A 54 -22.11 1.97 -7.42
CA GLU A 54 -21.69 1.42 -8.70
C GLU A 54 -20.48 2.17 -9.27
N ILE A 55 -19.74 1.50 -10.15
CA ILE A 55 -18.60 2.12 -10.83
C ILE A 55 -19.09 3.25 -11.73
N PHE A 56 -18.41 4.38 -11.65
CA PHE A 56 -18.60 5.47 -12.57
C PHE A 56 -17.77 5.23 -13.83
N TYR A 57 -18.46 5.15 -14.97
CA TYR A 57 -17.86 5.18 -16.30
C TYR A 57 -18.61 6.24 -17.12
N GLY A 58 -18.02 7.42 -17.28
CA GLY A 58 -18.72 8.53 -17.91
C GLY A 58 -17.85 9.73 -18.20
N GLN A 59 -18.40 10.64 -19.01
CA GLN A 59 -17.77 11.91 -19.29
C GLN A 59 -18.17 12.93 -18.24
N LEU A 60 -17.20 13.71 -17.76
CA LEU A 60 -17.42 14.84 -16.88
C LEU A 60 -16.91 16.12 -17.55
N GLU A 61 -17.65 17.20 -17.41
CA GLU A 61 -17.21 18.55 -17.75
C GLU A 61 -16.94 19.36 -16.49
N LYS A 62 -16.36 20.56 -16.66
CA LYS A 62 -15.99 21.44 -15.54
C LYS A 62 -17.16 21.72 -14.60
N GLY A 63 -18.38 21.81 -15.12
CA GLY A 63 -19.59 22.04 -14.32
C GLY A 63 -19.99 20.88 -13.41
N ASP A 64 -19.60 19.64 -13.76
CA ASP A 64 -19.94 18.45 -12.98
C ASP A 64 -19.02 18.26 -11.76
N ILE A 65 -17.88 18.94 -11.75
CA ILE A 65 -16.79 18.70 -10.81
C ILE A 65 -16.76 19.83 -9.78
N LYS A 66 -17.12 19.49 -8.54
CA LYS A 66 -17.07 20.45 -7.44
C LYS A 66 -15.63 20.75 -6.99
N CYS A 67 -14.79 19.73 -6.93
CA CYS A 67 -13.42 19.81 -6.43
C CYS A 67 -12.59 18.61 -6.87
N ILE A 68 -11.29 18.80 -7.03
CA ILE A 68 -10.30 17.76 -7.31
C ILE A 68 -9.28 17.78 -6.16
N PHE A 69 -8.96 16.61 -5.63
CA PHE A 69 -7.95 16.47 -4.58
C PHE A 69 -6.82 15.60 -5.10
N ASN A 70 -5.59 16.08 -4.98
CA ASN A 70 -4.41 15.23 -5.04
C ASN A 70 -4.14 14.70 -3.63
N ILE A 71 -4.03 13.39 -3.47
CA ILE A 71 -3.60 12.80 -2.20
C ILE A 71 -2.08 12.74 -2.27
N SER A 72 -1.40 13.78 -1.76
CA SER A 72 0.04 13.72 -1.57
C SER A 72 0.36 12.72 -0.46
N GLU A 73 1.41 11.92 -0.66
CA GLU A 73 1.83 10.82 0.23
C GLU A 73 2.26 11.27 1.65
N GLU A 74 2.23 12.57 1.94
CA GLU A 74 2.84 13.14 3.15
C GLU A 74 2.06 12.85 4.45
N GLU A 75 0.79 12.44 4.39
CA GLU A 75 0.00 12.11 5.58
C GLU A 75 0.05 10.64 6.05
N SER A 76 0.87 9.78 5.41
CA SER A 76 1.01 8.36 5.79
C SER A 76 1.81 8.12 7.10
N ASN A 77 2.35 9.16 7.74
CA ASN A 77 3.14 9.02 8.99
C ASN A 77 2.32 8.66 10.26
N ARG A 78 1.05 8.26 10.13
CA ARG A 78 0.21 7.75 11.24
C ARG A 78 -0.24 6.31 11.05
N GLU A 79 0.52 5.49 10.31
CA GLU A 79 0.21 4.08 10.22
C GLU A 79 0.51 3.37 11.55
N LEU A 80 -0.53 2.83 12.21
CA LEU A 80 -0.40 1.90 13.33
C LEU A 80 0.49 0.69 12.96
N ASN A 81 0.60 0.37 11.68
CA ASN A 81 1.47 -0.70 11.17
C ASN A 81 2.98 -0.38 11.32
N SER A 82 3.32 0.87 11.63
CA SER A 82 4.69 1.28 11.95
C SER A 82 5.03 1.18 13.44
N VAL A 83 4.05 0.82 14.29
CA VAL A 83 4.27 0.63 15.73
C VAL A 83 4.39 -0.85 16.09
N MET A 84 5.12 -1.11 17.17
CA MET A 84 5.27 -2.44 17.74
C MET A 84 5.43 -2.35 19.27
N THR A 85 5.14 -3.43 19.97
CA THR A 85 5.40 -3.53 21.40
C THR A 85 6.91 -3.60 21.68
N LEU A 86 7.34 -3.25 22.89
CA LEU A 86 8.77 -3.35 23.25
C LEU A 86 9.32 -4.78 23.13
N SER A 87 8.48 -5.80 23.36
CA SER A 87 8.88 -7.20 23.20
C SER A 87 9.13 -7.56 21.74
N GLU A 88 8.30 -7.08 20.82
CA GLU A 88 8.50 -7.25 19.38
C GLU A 88 9.71 -6.48 18.89
N ALA A 89 9.90 -5.25 19.37
CA ALA A 89 11.07 -4.43 19.06
C ALA A 89 12.36 -5.10 19.51
N ALA A 90 12.39 -5.64 20.73
CA ALA A 90 13.55 -6.37 21.24
C ALA A 90 13.90 -7.57 20.36
N ARG A 91 12.90 -8.39 20.01
CA ARG A 91 13.09 -9.52 19.09
C ARG A 91 13.67 -9.07 17.75
N LYS A 92 13.07 -8.05 17.13
CA LYS A 92 13.46 -7.55 15.80
C LYS A 92 14.86 -6.93 15.79
N TRP A 93 15.26 -6.24 16.86
CA TRP A 93 16.61 -5.69 17.00
C TRP A 93 17.63 -6.65 17.61
N GLY A 94 17.27 -7.92 17.86
CA GLY A 94 18.16 -8.91 18.46
C GLY A 94 18.61 -8.56 19.89
N LEU A 95 17.77 -7.83 20.63
CA LEU A 95 17.94 -7.53 22.05
C LEU A 95 17.34 -8.66 22.90
N SER A 96 17.87 -8.85 24.11
CA SER A 96 17.44 -9.93 25.02
C SER A 96 15.96 -9.89 25.36
N ASP A 97 15.43 -8.69 25.65
CA ASP A 97 14.06 -8.43 26.04
C ASP A 97 13.76 -6.92 25.95
N GLY A 98 12.53 -6.53 26.34
CA GLY A 98 12.14 -5.12 26.40
C GLY A 98 12.88 -4.29 27.46
N SER A 99 13.71 -4.87 28.34
CA SER A 99 14.34 -4.13 29.45
C SER A 99 15.38 -3.12 28.97
N THR A 100 16.15 -3.46 27.92
CA THR A 100 17.12 -2.55 27.31
C THR A 100 16.42 -1.32 26.73
N ILE A 101 15.26 -1.53 26.11
CA ILE A 101 14.44 -0.46 25.55
C ILE A 101 13.83 0.39 26.68
N ARG A 102 13.29 -0.23 27.75
CA ARG A 102 12.80 0.51 28.93
C ARG A 102 13.88 1.38 29.57
N LYS A 103 15.10 0.87 29.75
CA LYS A 103 16.22 1.68 30.26
C LYS A 103 16.57 2.85 29.34
N ALA A 104 16.44 2.68 28.03
CA ALA A 104 16.64 3.79 27.08
C ALA A 104 15.52 4.84 27.18
N ILE A 105 14.28 4.42 27.43
CA ILE A 105 13.14 5.30 27.71
C ILE A 105 13.38 6.09 29.01
N GLU A 106 13.75 5.42 30.10
CA GLU A 106 14.07 6.05 31.41
C GLU A 106 15.20 7.07 31.31
N ARG A 107 16.17 6.83 30.42
CA ARG A 107 17.30 7.73 30.15
C ARG A 107 16.95 8.87 29.18
N GLY A 108 15.71 8.99 28.72
CA GLY A 108 15.27 10.05 27.82
C GLY A 108 15.85 9.96 26.40
N LYS A 109 16.22 8.75 25.93
CA LYS A 109 16.74 8.59 24.56
C LYS A 109 15.67 8.70 23.47
N PHE A 110 14.42 8.43 23.84
CA PHE A 110 13.27 8.48 22.94
C PHE A 110 12.56 9.83 23.03
N GLU A 111 12.06 10.29 21.89
CA GLU A 111 11.22 11.49 21.81
C GLU A 111 9.79 11.18 22.31
N LYS A 112 9.10 12.20 22.80
CA LYS A 112 7.75 12.04 23.39
C LYS A 112 6.72 11.43 22.43
N TYR A 113 6.88 11.62 21.12
CA TYR A 113 5.98 11.08 20.09
C TYR A 113 6.39 9.70 19.57
N GLU A 114 7.57 9.21 19.94
CA GLU A 114 8.10 7.93 19.47
C GLU A 114 7.69 6.76 20.37
N ILE A 115 7.33 7.06 21.60
CA ILE A 115 7.00 6.10 22.63
C ILE A 115 5.67 6.45 23.26
N LYS A 116 4.82 5.44 23.43
CA LYS A 116 3.53 5.58 24.12
C LYS A 116 3.26 4.36 24.98
N GLN A 117 2.73 4.59 26.17
CA GLN A 117 2.17 3.53 27.00
C GLN A 117 0.67 3.43 26.74
N ALA A 118 0.19 2.23 26.42
CA ALA A 118 -1.21 1.89 26.19
C ALA A 118 -1.61 0.78 27.19
N GLY A 119 -2.17 1.19 28.33
CA GLY A 119 -2.36 0.29 29.47
C GLY A 119 -1.02 -0.19 30.03
N ASP A 120 -0.84 -1.51 30.11
CA ASP A 120 0.41 -2.13 30.59
C ASP A 120 1.46 -2.30 29.48
N VAL A 121 1.08 -2.05 28.23
CA VAL A 121 1.94 -2.30 27.07
C VAL A 121 2.56 -0.99 26.60
N TRP A 122 3.89 -0.99 26.45
CA TRP A 122 4.62 0.08 25.80
C TRP A 122 4.78 -0.21 24.32
N ILE A 123 4.49 0.78 23.49
CA ILE A 123 4.64 0.73 22.04
C ILE A 123 5.67 1.77 21.57
N THR A 124 6.40 1.40 20.52
CA THR A 124 7.42 2.20 19.85
C THR A 124 7.24 2.11 18.33
N THR A 125 7.97 2.89 17.55
CA THR A 125 7.99 2.81 16.08
C THR A 125 9.27 2.19 15.54
N TYR A 126 9.23 1.62 14.33
CA TYR A 126 10.43 1.17 13.62
C TYR A 126 11.47 2.29 13.50
N SER A 127 11.04 3.50 13.18
CA SER A 127 11.95 4.65 13.04
C SER A 127 12.59 5.10 14.34
N ALA A 128 11.87 5.00 15.45
CA ALA A 128 12.44 5.33 16.75
C ALA A 128 13.51 4.30 17.16
N MET A 129 13.24 3.02 16.89
CA MET A 129 14.20 1.95 17.14
C MET A 129 15.47 2.12 16.29
N GLU A 130 15.32 2.40 15.00
CA GLU A 130 16.44 2.68 14.08
C GLU A 130 17.28 3.87 14.57
N ARG A 131 16.65 4.96 15.01
CA ARG A 131 17.34 6.15 15.52
C ARG A 131 18.10 5.89 16.83
N VAL A 132 17.50 5.14 17.77
CA VAL A 132 18.05 4.95 19.13
C VAL A 132 19.06 3.80 19.19
N PHE A 133 18.82 2.74 18.42
CA PHE A 133 19.59 1.49 18.46
C PHE A 133 20.36 1.20 17.17
N GLY A 134 20.18 1.98 16.12
CA GLY A 134 20.81 1.78 14.82
C GLY A 134 20.07 0.74 13.97
N ASP A 135 20.76 0.29 12.92
CA ASP A 135 20.22 -0.67 11.96
C ASP A 135 19.81 -2.00 12.61
N ILE A 136 18.89 -2.69 11.95
CA ILE A 136 18.43 -4.00 12.40
C ILE A 136 19.59 -5.00 12.35
N LYS A 137 19.69 -5.85 13.37
CA LYS A 137 20.70 -6.90 13.39
C LYS A 137 20.52 -7.84 12.20
N ASN A 138 21.62 -8.17 11.53
CA ASN A 138 21.67 -9.02 10.32
C ASN A 138 20.84 -8.48 9.15
N GLU A 139 20.68 -7.15 9.05
CA GLU A 139 20.00 -6.53 7.92
C GLU A 139 20.61 -6.90 6.55
N LYS A 140 21.93 -7.13 6.48
CA LYS A 140 22.61 -7.56 5.25
C LYS A 140 22.15 -8.91 4.73
N ASP A 141 21.64 -9.76 5.62
CA ASP A 141 21.16 -11.11 5.32
C ASP A 141 19.63 -11.13 5.17
N ALA A 142 18.97 -9.98 5.26
CA ALA A 142 17.52 -9.88 5.16
C ALA A 142 17.03 -9.83 3.70
N PHE A 143 15.84 -10.38 3.46
CA PHE A 143 15.12 -10.18 2.22
C PHE A 143 14.43 -8.82 2.22
N VAL A 144 14.87 -7.89 1.38
CA VAL A 144 14.36 -6.51 1.35
C VAL A 144 13.29 -6.34 0.28
N ILE A 145 12.14 -5.80 0.67
CA ILE A 145 11.06 -5.38 -0.23
C ILE A 145 10.94 -3.85 -0.15
N TYR A 146 10.91 -3.17 -1.30
CA TYR A 146 10.81 -1.71 -1.34
C TYR A 146 9.35 -1.23 -1.50
N ASP A 147 9.06 0.00 -1.10
CA ASP A 147 7.74 0.63 -1.23
C ASP A 147 7.26 0.81 -2.68
N ASP A 148 8.16 0.81 -3.65
CA ASP A 148 7.81 0.79 -5.07
C ASP A 148 7.13 -0.53 -5.49
N PHE A 149 7.41 -1.65 -4.82
CA PHE A 149 6.64 -2.87 -4.95
C PHE A 149 5.21 -2.69 -4.42
N LEU A 150 5.03 -1.94 -3.34
CA LEU A 150 3.69 -1.61 -2.83
C LEU A 150 2.93 -0.75 -3.83
N TYR A 151 3.59 0.25 -4.41
CA TYR A 151 3.03 1.06 -5.49
C TYR A 151 2.69 0.21 -6.72
N TYR A 152 3.56 -0.73 -7.10
CA TYR A 152 3.32 -1.68 -8.18
C TYR A 152 2.05 -2.50 -7.93
N ILE A 153 1.93 -3.10 -6.75
CA ILE A 153 0.72 -3.84 -6.34
C ILE A 153 -0.51 -2.93 -6.47
N TYR A 154 -0.48 -1.74 -5.86
CA TYR A 154 -1.61 -0.81 -5.91
C TYR A 154 -2.00 -0.44 -7.36
N ARG A 155 -1.02 -0.16 -8.22
CA ARG A 155 -1.24 0.26 -9.62
C ARG A 155 -1.86 -0.85 -10.45
N HIS A 156 -1.45 -2.10 -10.26
CA HIS A 156 -1.89 -3.24 -11.08
C HIS A 156 -3.17 -3.92 -10.59
N TYR A 157 -3.63 -3.61 -9.38
CA TYR A 157 -4.81 -4.23 -8.76
C TYR A 157 -6.00 -3.29 -8.54
N ASN A 158 -5.86 -2.01 -8.87
CA ASN A 158 -7.02 -1.16 -9.11
C ASN A 158 -7.72 -1.58 -10.42
N SER A 159 -8.28 -2.80 -10.43
CA SER A 159 -9.66 -3.10 -10.80
C SER A 159 -9.87 -4.56 -11.27
N ASP A 160 -10.35 -5.44 -10.39
CA ASP A 160 -11.13 -6.61 -10.87
C ASP A 160 -12.46 -6.17 -11.50
N ALA A 161 -12.89 -4.93 -11.24
CA ALA A 161 -14.19 -4.41 -11.60
C ALA A 161 -14.21 -3.53 -12.88
N SER A 162 -13.05 -3.27 -13.51
CA SER A 162 -12.94 -2.40 -14.70
C SER A 162 -12.72 -3.16 -16.01
N PHE A 163 -12.86 -4.48 -16.01
CA PHE A 163 -12.78 -5.25 -17.24
C PHE A 163 -14.13 -5.40 -17.95
N ASP A 164 -15.24 -5.20 -17.25
CA ASP A 164 -16.59 -5.47 -17.78
C ASP A 164 -16.97 -4.59 -18.98
N TYR A 165 -16.38 -3.39 -19.11
CA TYR A 165 -16.57 -2.50 -20.25
C TYR A 165 -15.57 -2.74 -21.39
N LEU A 166 -14.53 -3.55 -21.17
CA LEU A 166 -13.51 -3.86 -22.16
C LEU A 166 -13.95 -5.06 -23.00
N LYS A 167 -13.73 -4.99 -24.31
CA LYS A 167 -14.13 -6.05 -25.25
C LYS A 167 -12.99 -6.39 -26.21
N GLY A 168 -12.99 -7.62 -26.70
CA GLY A 168 -12.04 -8.12 -27.69
C GLY A 168 -10.59 -8.10 -27.21
N LYS A 169 -9.64 -7.80 -28.12
CA LYS A 169 -8.19 -7.90 -27.87
C LYS A 169 -7.68 -7.07 -26.68
N TYR A 170 -8.37 -5.99 -26.32
CA TYR A 170 -7.96 -5.14 -25.19
C TYR A 170 -8.27 -5.81 -23.84
N LEU A 171 -9.40 -6.50 -23.74
CA LEU A 171 -9.74 -7.32 -22.57
C LEU A 171 -8.70 -8.43 -22.38
N GLU A 172 -8.37 -9.16 -23.46
CA GLU A 172 -7.35 -10.22 -23.43
C GLU A 172 -5.98 -9.70 -22.97
N LYS A 173 -5.54 -8.56 -23.52
CA LYS A 173 -4.30 -7.90 -23.12
C LYS A 173 -4.31 -7.54 -21.63
N LYS A 174 -5.40 -6.96 -21.14
CA LYS A 174 -5.52 -6.53 -19.74
C LYS A 174 -5.58 -7.70 -18.76
N ILE A 175 -6.27 -8.78 -19.12
CA ILE A 175 -6.27 -10.03 -18.34
C ILE A 175 -4.83 -10.58 -18.25
N LYS A 176 -4.09 -10.59 -19.36
CA LYS A 176 -2.70 -11.04 -19.38
C LYS A 176 -1.81 -10.17 -18.49
N GLU A 177 -1.90 -8.85 -18.59
CA GLU A 177 -1.16 -7.91 -17.74
C GLU A 177 -1.49 -8.10 -16.24
N ASN A 178 -2.75 -8.35 -15.91
CA ASN A 178 -3.18 -8.61 -14.53
C ASN A 178 -2.60 -9.93 -14.00
N GLU A 179 -2.59 -10.98 -14.81
CA GLU A 179 -2.04 -12.27 -14.41
C GLU A 179 -0.51 -12.23 -14.30
N GLU A 180 0.19 -11.56 -15.23
CA GLU A 180 1.64 -11.32 -15.13
C GLU A 180 1.98 -10.56 -13.84
N ALA A 181 1.18 -9.56 -13.47
CA ALA A 181 1.36 -8.84 -12.21
C ALA A 181 1.14 -9.74 -10.98
N TYR A 182 0.16 -10.63 -11.03
CA TYR A 182 -0.08 -11.61 -9.98
C TYR A 182 1.07 -12.60 -9.80
N GLN A 183 1.60 -13.14 -10.89
CA GLN A 183 2.74 -14.06 -10.81
C GLN A 183 3.97 -13.38 -10.20
N TYR A 184 4.25 -12.12 -10.55
CA TYR A 184 5.35 -11.37 -9.93
C TYR A 184 5.15 -11.15 -8.43
N ILE A 185 3.94 -10.78 -8.01
CA ILE A 185 3.64 -10.58 -6.58
C ILE A 185 3.75 -11.89 -5.81
N LYS A 186 3.18 -12.97 -6.36
CA LYS A 186 3.32 -14.32 -5.82
C LYS A 186 4.79 -14.67 -5.63
N GLU A 187 5.63 -14.49 -6.65
CA GLU A 187 7.06 -14.76 -6.59
C GLU A 187 7.76 -13.97 -5.46
N VAL A 188 7.46 -12.68 -5.31
CA VAL A 188 8.05 -11.85 -4.24
C VAL A 188 7.64 -12.35 -2.85
N PHE A 189 6.36 -12.66 -2.64
CA PHE A 189 5.89 -13.18 -1.36
C PHE A 189 6.37 -14.61 -1.09
N THR A 190 6.52 -15.45 -2.10
CA THR A 190 7.15 -16.78 -1.99
C THR A 190 8.59 -16.64 -1.52
N LYS A 191 9.39 -15.74 -2.11
CA LYS A 191 10.76 -15.48 -1.66
C LYS A 191 10.81 -14.93 -0.24
N ALA A 192 9.88 -14.05 0.12
CA ALA A 192 9.76 -13.54 1.49
C ALA A 192 9.45 -14.68 2.48
N LEU A 193 8.55 -15.60 2.13
CA LEU A 193 8.22 -16.75 2.95
C LEU A 193 9.41 -17.71 3.11
N SER A 194 10.11 -18.03 2.01
CA SER A 194 11.34 -18.84 2.05
C SER A 194 12.40 -18.19 2.94
N ALA A 195 12.61 -16.87 2.83
CA ALA A 195 13.55 -16.15 3.68
C ALA A 195 13.21 -16.31 5.18
N ILE A 196 11.94 -16.17 5.55
CA ILE A 196 11.48 -16.36 6.94
C ILE A 196 11.73 -17.80 7.41
N ARG A 197 11.44 -18.80 6.57
CA ARG A 197 11.67 -20.22 6.88
C ARG A 197 13.15 -20.55 7.04
N ASP A 198 14.02 -19.83 6.33
CA ASP A 198 15.48 -19.92 6.45
C ASP A 198 16.04 -19.06 7.61
N ASN A 199 15.17 -18.60 8.53
CA ASN A 199 15.51 -17.72 9.67
C ASN A 199 16.08 -16.35 9.28
N HIS A 200 15.78 -15.85 8.09
CA HIS A 200 16.09 -14.49 7.67
C HIS A 200 14.90 -13.56 7.90
N ASN A 201 15.19 -12.29 8.19
CA ASN A 201 14.17 -11.25 8.30
C ASN A 201 13.70 -10.82 6.91
N VAL A 202 12.43 -10.43 6.80
CA VAL A 202 11.91 -9.68 5.66
C VAL A 202 11.74 -8.23 6.08
N ILE A 203 12.36 -7.29 5.34
CA ILE A 203 12.34 -5.87 5.69
C ILE A 203 11.68 -5.08 4.57
N PHE A 204 10.62 -4.35 4.89
CA PHE A 204 10.01 -3.38 4.00
C PHE A 204 10.69 -2.03 4.17
N LYS A 205 11.18 -1.44 3.08
CA LYS A 205 11.89 -0.15 3.09
C LYS A 205 11.29 0.87 2.13
N LYS A 206 11.44 2.15 2.46
CA LYS A 206 11.21 3.22 1.50
C LYS A 206 12.37 3.31 0.50
N LYS A 207 12.10 3.23 -0.79
CA LYS A 207 13.13 3.28 -1.84
C LYS A 207 13.93 4.57 -1.83
N ARG A 208 13.27 5.70 -1.55
CA ARG A 208 13.89 7.04 -1.62
C ARG A 208 14.97 7.29 -0.57
N ASN A 209 14.88 6.67 0.60
CA ASN A 209 15.76 6.97 1.74
C ASN A 209 16.14 5.74 2.58
N ASN A 210 15.85 4.54 2.10
CA ASN A 210 16.12 3.26 2.76
C ASN A 210 15.54 3.11 4.18
N LYS A 211 14.62 4.00 4.57
CA LYS A 211 14.00 3.97 5.90
C LYS A 211 13.17 2.70 6.06
N VAL A 212 13.37 1.98 7.17
CA VAL A 212 12.58 0.81 7.52
C VAL A 212 11.12 1.22 7.78
N MET A 213 10.20 0.55 7.09
CA MET A 213 8.75 0.67 7.29
C MET A 213 8.22 -0.44 8.17
N MET A 214 8.69 -1.67 7.95
CA MET A 214 8.24 -2.86 8.66
C MET A 214 9.31 -3.95 8.60
N VAL A 215 9.33 -4.81 9.61
CA VAL A 215 10.16 -6.02 9.65
C VAL A 215 9.27 -7.18 10.02
N MET A 216 9.38 -8.28 9.28
CA MET A 216 8.71 -9.54 9.57
C MET A 216 9.76 -10.61 9.84
N CYS A 217 9.53 -11.38 10.90
CA CYS A 217 10.41 -12.43 11.39
C CYS A 217 9.68 -13.78 11.45
N THR A 218 8.38 -13.82 11.18
CA THR A 218 7.54 -15.02 11.31
C THR A 218 6.56 -15.13 10.16
N GLU A 219 6.20 -16.37 9.81
CA GLU A 219 5.21 -16.61 8.77
C GLU A 219 3.88 -15.94 9.11
N LYS A 220 3.49 -15.98 10.39
CA LYS A 220 2.26 -15.33 10.88
C LYS A 220 2.23 -13.83 10.59
N GLU A 221 3.36 -13.13 10.76
CA GLU A 221 3.46 -11.70 10.42
C GLU A 221 3.30 -11.47 8.91
N LEU A 222 3.88 -12.34 8.08
CA LEU A 222 3.75 -12.28 6.61
C LEU A 222 2.33 -12.55 6.14
N PHE A 223 1.71 -13.64 6.62
CA PHE A 223 0.32 -13.99 6.27
C PHE A 223 -0.65 -12.90 6.72
N HIS A 224 -0.48 -12.35 7.94
CA HIS A 224 -1.32 -11.26 8.41
C HIS A 224 -1.16 -9.99 7.56
N TYR A 225 0.04 -9.71 7.07
CA TYR A 225 0.25 -8.61 6.14
C TYR A 225 -0.48 -8.82 4.81
N VAL A 226 -0.43 -10.03 4.25
CA VAL A 226 -1.16 -10.38 3.03
C VAL A 226 -2.67 -10.20 3.25
N GLU A 227 -3.22 -10.71 4.36
CA GLU A 227 -4.62 -10.53 4.75
C GLU A 227 -5.04 -9.05 4.84
N TYR A 228 -4.09 -8.15 5.09
CA TYR A 228 -4.35 -6.72 5.22
C TYR A 228 -4.31 -5.95 3.89
N LEU A 229 -3.79 -6.55 2.81
CA LEU A 229 -3.68 -5.90 1.49
C LEU A 229 -5.03 -5.39 0.94
N PRO A 230 -6.17 -6.08 1.12
CA PRO A 230 -7.48 -5.57 0.71
C PRO A 230 -7.90 -4.30 1.45
N PHE A 231 -7.61 -4.20 2.74
CA PHE A 231 -7.93 -3.01 3.53
C PHE A 231 -7.10 -1.79 3.10
N ARG A 232 -5.88 -2.02 2.60
CA ARG A 232 -5.05 -0.98 1.97
C ARG A 232 -5.45 -0.69 0.52
N ARG A 233 -6.49 -1.34 -0.01
CA ARG A 233 -6.91 -1.26 -1.42
C ARG A 233 -5.77 -1.59 -2.39
N MET A 234 -4.87 -2.46 -1.95
CA MET A 234 -3.72 -2.89 -2.72
C MET A 234 -4.02 -4.14 -3.54
N MET A 235 -4.96 -4.98 -3.08
CA MET A 235 -5.33 -6.21 -3.76
C MET A 235 -6.81 -6.49 -3.52
N SER A 236 -7.51 -7.14 -4.46
CA SER A 236 -8.88 -7.58 -4.20
C SER A 236 -8.91 -8.70 -3.16
N SER A 237 -10.03 -8.86 -2.44
CA SER A 237 -10.18 -9.95 -1.47
C SER A 237 -10.03 -11.32 -2.13
N LYS A 238 -10.49 -11.48 -3.37
CA LYS A 238 -10.36 -12.73 -4.14
C LYS A 238 -8.91 -13.06 -4.44
N ARG A 239 -8.13 -12.11 -4.97
CA ARG A 239 -6.70 -12.31 -5.27
C ARG A 239 -5.88 -12.47 -4.00
N CYS A 240 -6.24 -11.78 -2.93
CA CYS A 240 -5.63 -11.95 -1.62
C CYS A 240 -5.82 -13.38 -1.10
N GLN A 241 -7.04 -13.92 -1.18
CA GLN A 241 -7.31 -15.29 -0.79
C GLN A 241 -6.52 -16.30 -1.63
N GLN A 242 -6.50 -16.09 -2.96
CA GLN A 242 -5.72 -16.92 -3.87
C GLN A 242 -4.22 -16.91 -3.50
N LEU A 243 -3.66 -15.73 -3.19
CA LEU A 243 -2.27 -15.60 -2.76
C LEU A 243 -2.00 -16.33 -1.43
N LEU A 244 -2.93 -16.25 -0.48
CA LEU A 244 -2.81 -16.98 0.81
C LEU A 244 -2.81 -18.49 0.60
N GLU A 245 -3.65 -19.01 -0.29
CA GLU A 245 -3.68 -20.43 -0.66
C GLU A 245 -2.37 -20.83 -1.34
N ASP A 246 -1.96 -20.07 -2.36
CA ASP A 246 -0.70 -20.29 -3.08
C ASP A 246 0.53 -20.30 -2.17
N LEU A 247 0.58 -19.44 -1.15
CA LEU A 247 1.70 -19.38 -0.20
C LEU A 247 1.70 -20.53 0.81
N ARG A 248 0.54 -21.15 1.09
CA ARG A 248 0.45 -22.32 1.97
C ARG A 248 0.93 -23.59 1.28
N ASP A 249 0.88 -23.63 -0.05
CA ASP A 249 1.29 -24.77 -0.88
C ASP A 249 2.80 -24.77 -1.21
N VAL A 250 3.51 -23.68 -0.88
CA VAL A 250 4.99 -23.57 -0.92
C VAL A 250 5.58 -24.20 0.33
#